data_AF-A0AAW0YX24-F1
#
_entry.id   AF-A0AAW0YX24-F1
#
_cell.length_a   1.000
_cell.length_b   1.000
_cell.length_c   1.000
_cell.angle_alpha   90.00
_cell.angle_beta   90.00
_cell.angle_gamma   90.00
#
_symmetry.space_group_name_H-M   'P 1'
#
loop_
_entity.id
_entity.type
_entity.pdbx_description
1 polymer ?
#
loop_
_entity_poly.entity_id
_entity_poly.type
_entity_poly.pdbx_seq_one_letter_code
_entity_poly.pdbx_strand_id
1 'polypeptide(L)'
;MMRNTIQTRLATALRTTEIRAEAGGKFSRSKPHFNIGTIGGGGKFMDYSQIDKAPEEKARGITISTAHVEYETANRHYAHIDYIKNMITGAAQLDGAIIVVSATDGQMPQTREHLLLARQVGIKKLVVFINKVDQVDDPEMLELVEMEMRELLGQYGYDGEGTPIVMGSALAALEGRDPERGAKKIQELMAEADSWLEVPAHVFSISGRGTVVTGKVERGTITKGSEVEIVGLGAAIKTTLTGIEEGGRYTPFMANYRPQLFIRTTDVTVQLTFPPETEGAHEKLVMPGDNVEMVGDLVHDIALEAGSRFTLREGGKTIGTGIVSEIYE
;
A
#
# COMPACT_ATOMS: atom_id res chain seq x y z
N MET A 1 -18.02 48.06 47.24
CA MET A 1 -17.36 46.84 46.76
C MET A 1 -17.12 46.97 45.27
N MET A 2 -15.91 47.38 44.89
CA MET A 2 -15.39 47.19 43.54
C MET A 2 -15.07 45.71 43.36
N ARG A 3 -15.46 45.12 42.23
CA ARG A 3 -14.59 44.18 41.53
C ARG A 3 -14.88 44.28 40.03
N ASN A 4 -13.84 44.75 39.36
CA ASN A 4 -13.74 45.04 37.95
C ASN A 4 -14.05 43.81 37.08
N THR A 5 -14.82 44.00 36.02
CA THR A 5 -14.66 43.16 34.82
C THR A 5 -14.07 44.06 33.74
N ILE A 6 -12.78 43.87 33.51
CA ILE A 6 -11.93 44.62 32.59
C ILE A 6 -12.34 44.27 31.15
N GLN A 7 -12.64 45.30 30.34
CA GLN A 7 -12.59 45.26 28.87
C GLN A 7 -11.18 44.87 28.41
N THR A 8 -11.00 44.20 27.25
CA THR A 8 -10.11 44.63 26.13
C THR A 8 -10.10 43.60 24.98
N ARG A 9 -10.18 44.10 23.75
CA ARG A 9 -9.99 43.40 22.45
C ARG A 9 -8.54 42.95 22.25
N LEU A 10 -8.28 41.77 21.67
CA LEU A 10 -7.07 41.48 20.87
C LEU A 10 -7.37 40.24 20.00
N ALA A 11 -7.48 40.41 18.68
CA ALA A 11 -6.39 40.31 17.70
C ALA A 11 -6.16 38.86 17.24
N THR A 12 -6.27 38.71 15.92
CA THR A 12 -5.85 37.59 15.06
C THR A 12 -4.74 36.74 15.68
N ALA A 13 -5.00 35.43 15.81
CA ALA A 13 -3.94 34.45 16.00
C ALA A 13 -4.28 33.18 15.21
N LEU A 14 -3.40 32.93 14.25
CA LEU A 14 -3.23 31.75 13.41
C LEU A 14 -3.80 30.46 14.03
N ARG A 15 -4.68 29.79 13.28
CA ARG A 15 -5.04 28.39 13.57
C ARG A 15 -3.82 27.54 13.28
N THR A 16 -3.13 27.16 14.35
CA THR A 16 -2.16 26.06 14.36
C THR A 16 -2.87 24.80 13.88
N THR A 17 -2.45 24.26 12.74
CA THR A 17 -2.95 23.00 12.22
C THR A 17 -2.33 21.86 13.05
N GLU A 18 -3.07 21.36 14.03
CA GLU A 18 -2.71 20.14 14.76
C GLU A 18 -2.86 18.94 13.80
N ILE A 19 -1.75 18.24 13.53
CA ILE A 19 -1.81 16.89 12.93
C ILE A 19 -2.29 15.96 14.04
N ARG A 20 -3.52 15.45 13.92
CA ARG A 20 -4.08 14.47 14.87
C ARG A 20 -3.89 13.06 14.31
N ALA A 21 -3.06 12.27 14.98
CA ALA A 21 -3.05 10.82 14.83
C ALA A 21 -3.98 10.24 15.91
N GLU A 22 -5.20 9.83 15.52
CA GLU A 22 -6.10 9.10 16.42
C GLU A 22 -6.19 7.64 16.00
N ALA A 23 -5.59 6.74 16.79
CA ALA A 23 -5.81 5.32 16.64
C ALA A 23 -7.25 4.96 17.06
N GLY A 24 -8.12 4.76 16.07
CA GLY A 24 -9.47 4.20 16.29
C GLY A 24 -10.66 5.18 16.17
N GLY A 25 -10.43 6.41 15.72
CA GLY A 25 -11.52 7.33 15.37
C GLY A 25 -12.19 6.94 14.05
N LYS A 26 -13.52 7.04 13.94
CA LYS A 26 -14.21 6.95 12.65
C LYS A 26 -13.92 8.21 11.83
N PHE A 27 -12.91 8.18 10.97
CA PHE A 27 -12.58 9.29 10.08
C PHE A 27 -13.69 9.53 9.04
N SER A 28 -13.99 10.81 8.77
CA SER A 28 -14.91 11.22 7.70
C SER A 28 -14.24 11.04 6.34
N ARG A 29 -14.76 10.14 5.50
CA ARG A 29 -14.22 9.78 4.16
C ARG A 29 -14.46 10.85 3.08
N SER A 30 -14.45 12.13 3.43
CA SER A 30 -14.70 13.24 2.48
C SER A 30 -13.47 13.67 1.69
N LYS A 31 -12.26 13.27 2.11
CA LYS A 31 -10.98 13.59 1.43
C LYS A 31 -10.49 12.39 0.60
N PRO A 32 -9.69 12.63 -0.47
CA PRO A 32 -9.06 11.56 -1.23
C PRO A 32 -8.19 10.67 -0.32
N HIS A 33 -8.30 9.36 -0.50
CA HIS A 33 -7.52 8.37 0.25
C HIS A 33 -6.23 8.04 -0.51
N PHE A 34 -5.13 7.87 0.22
CA PHE A 34 -3.81 7.60 -0.35
C PHE A 34 -3.06 6.58 0.51
N ASN A 35 -2.69 5.44 -0.07
CA ASN A 35 -1.87 4.44 0.60
C ASN A 35 -0.39 4.80 0.45
N ILE A 36 0.28 5.08 1.58
CA ILE A 36 1.69 5.43 1.62
C ILE A 36 2.46 4.42 2.47
N GLY A 37 3.69 4.11 2.10
CA GLY A 37 4.57 3.27 2.91
C GLY A 37 5.88 3.96 3.21
N THR A 38 6.37 3.87 4.45
CA THR A 38 7.77 4.18 4.74
C THR A 38 8.64 2.98 4.45
N ILE A 39 9.73 3.21 3.74
CA ILE A 39 10.62 2.17 3.27
C ILE A 39 12.07 2.61 3.58
N GLY A 40 12.71 1.97 4.55
CA GLY A 40 14.06 2.31 5.03
C GLY A 40 14.07 2.88 6.46
N GLY A 41 15.12 2.57 7.24
CA GLY A 41 15.25 2.98 8.64
C GLY A 41 16.13 2.04 9.46
N GLY A 42 17.45 2.24 9.44
CA GLY A 42 18.41 1.51 10.28
C GLY A 42 18.49 1.99 11.74
N GLY A 43 17.42 2.58 12.28
CA GLY A 43 17.38 3.10 13.65
C GLY A 43 16.28 2.42 14.44
N LYS A 44 16.57 2.05 15.70
CA LYS A 44 15.55 1.61 16.65
C LYS A 44 14.49 2.72 16.80
N PHE A 45 13.36 2.56 16.12
CA PHE A 45 12.19 3.39 16.30
C PHE A 45 11.61 3.13 17.70
N MET A 46 11.36 4.18 18.48
CA MET A 46 10.47 4.15 19.65
C MET A 46 9.41 5.21 19.34
N ASP A 47 8.12 4.90 19.23
CA ASP A 47 7.26 4.39 20.30
C ASP A 47 6.65 3.01 19.97
N TYR A 48 7.29 1.96 20.46
CA TYR A 48 6.93 0.55 20.21
C TYR A 48 5.66 0.11 20.96
N SER A 49 5.15 0.94 21.88
CA SER A 49 4.16 0.50 22.86
C SER A 49 2.74 0.35 22.30
N GLN A 50 2.45 1.00 21.15
CA GLN A 50 1.13 0.99 20.52
C GLN A 50 1.06 0.28 19.17
N ILE A 51 2.22 -0.10 18.60
CA ILE A 51 2.35 -0.72 17.28
C ILE A 51 2.37 -2.25 17.38
N ASP A 52 3.07 -2.81 18.38
CA ASP A 52 3.13 -4.25 18.65
C ASP A 52 1.86 -4.73 19.37
N LYS A 53 0.86 -5.18 18.59
CA LYS A 53 -0.39 -5.70 19.14
C LYS A 53 -0.32 -7.19 19.50
N ALA A 54 0.62 -7.96 18.95
CA ALA A 54 0.72 -9.39 19.23
C ALA A 54 1.69 -9.70 20.39
N PRO A 55 1.26 -10.49 21.40
CA PRO A 55 2.12 -10.91 22.53
C PRO A 55 3.41 -11.62 22.09
N GLU A 56 3.38 -12.28 20.94
CA GLU A 56 4.48 -13.04 20.35
C GLU A 56 5.58 -12.14 19.74
N GLU A 57 5.22 -10.95 19.25
CA GLU A 57 6.14 -9.94 18.69
C GLU A 57 6.95 -9.27 19.80
N LYS A 58 6.26 -8.91 20.89
CA LYS A 58 6.84 -8.25 22.08
C LYS A 58 7.86 -9.13 22.80
N ALA A 59 7.67 -10.45 22.76
CA ALA A 59 8.58 -11.42 23.38
C ALA A 59 9.86 -11.66 22.55
N ARG A 60 9.83 -11.43 21.24
CA ARG A 60 10.95 -11.68 20.33
C ARG A 60 11.63 -10.41 19.82
N GLY A 61 11.10 -9.23 20.14
CA GLY A 61 11.67 -7.94 19.72
C GLY A 61 11.73 -7.77 18.20
N ILE A 62 10.80 -8.42 17.49
CA ILE A 62 10.70 -8.37 16.03
C ILE A 62 9.25 -8.09 15.62
N THR A 63 9.04 -7.05 14.82
CA THR A 63 7.75 -6.75 14.20
C THR A 63 7.47 -7.77 13.09
N ILE A 64 6.31 -8.46 13.12
CA ILE A 64 5.93 -9.52 12.16
C ILE A 64 4.69 -9.08 11.36
N SER A 65 3.79 -8.33 11.95
CA SER A 65 2.57 -7.79 11.33
C SER A 65 2.81 -6.42 10.69
N THR A 66 2.22 -6.19 9.53
CA THR A 66 2.19 -4.88 8.88
C THR A 66 1.40 -3.91 9.76
N ALA A 67 2.07 -2.90 10.31
CA ALA A 67 1.42 -1.84 11.05
C ALA A 67 0.69 -0.92 10.07
N HIS A 68 -0.63 -0.81 10.22
CA HIS A 68 -1.45 0.19 9.54
C HIS A 68 -1.69 1.36 10.49
N VAL A 69 -1.22 2.54 10.12
CA VAL A 69 -1.44 3.79 10.85
C VAL A 69 -2.16 4.76 9.93
N GLU A 70 -3.26 5.35 10.38
CA GLU A 70 -4.02 6.34 9.61
C GLU A 70 -3.74 7.75 10.14
N TYR A 71 -3.55 8.70 9.23
CA TYR A 71 -3.44 10.13 9.54
C TYR A 71 -3.95 10.96 8.36
N GLU A 72 -4.19 12.25 8.58
CA GLU A 72 -4.67 13.14 7.53
C GLU A 72 -3.91 14.47 7.49
N THR A 73 -3.81 15.03 6.29
CA THR A 73 -3.43 16.42 6.05
C THR A 73 -4.70 17.25 5.82
N ALA A 74 -4.52 18.54 5.53
CA ALA A 74 -5.63 19.38 5.09
C ALA A 74 -6.27 18.85 3.79
N ASN A 75 -5.46 18.22 2.92
CA ASN A 75 -5.85 17.86 1.56
C ASN A 75 -6.25 16.39 1.42
N ARG A 76 -5.63 15.48 2.18
CA ARG A 76 -5.72 14.03 1.94
C ARG A 76 -5.75 13.20 3.21
N HIS A 77 -6.28 12.00 3.09
CA HIS A 77 -6.22 10.97 4.11
C HIS A 77 -5.17 9.93 3.72
N TYR A 78 -4.25 9.62 4.63
CA TYR A 78 -3.18 8.67 4.44
C TYR A 78 -3.43 7.41 5.25
N ALA A 79 -3.32 6.26 4.59
CA ALA A 79 -3.10 4.98 5.26
C ALA A 79 -1.63 4.62 5.10
N HIS A 80 -0.90 4.64 6.22
CA HIS A 80 0.51 4.36 6.28
C HIS A 80 0.76 2.90 6.63
N ILE A 81 1.54 2.22 5.81
CA ILE A 81 1.88 0.81 6.00
C ILE A 81 3.40 0.66 6.19
N ASP A 82 3.82 0.10 7.33
CA ASP A 82 5.24 -0.11 7.65
C ASP A 82 5.72 -1.51 7.19
N TYR A 83 6.88 -1.56 6.52
CA TYR A 83 7.39 -2.76 5.83
C TYR A 83 8.78 -3.15 6.31
N ILE A 84 8.85 -3.99 7.34
CA ILE A 84 10.13 -4.56 7.79
C ILE A 84 10.33 -6.00 7.28
N LYS A 85 9.27 -6.74 6.89
CA LYS A 85 9.41 -8.16 6.47
C LYS A 85 8.58 -8.65 5.27
N ASN A 86 7.53 -7.96 4.84
CA ASN A 86 6.60 -8.43 3.78
C ASN A 86 6.48 -7.42 2.62
N MET A 87 7.63 -6.92 2.15
CA MET A 87 7.70 -5.77 1.26
C MET A 87 7.00 -6.01 -0.10
N ILE A 88 7.07 -7.23 -0.65
CA ILE A 88 6.48 -7.56 -1.97
C ILE A 88 4.95 -7.54 -1.95
N THR A 89 4.30 -8.11 -0.92
CA THR A 89 2.84 -8.19 -0.83
C THR A 89 2.21 -6.88 -0.38
N GLY A 90 2.96 -6.10 0.39
CA GLY A 90 2.56 -4.81 0.89
C GLY A 90 2.71 -3.67 -0.12
N ALA A 91 3.87 -3.56 -0.75
CA ALA A 91 4.16 -2.47 -1.67
C ALA A 91 3.26 -2.47 -2.92
N ALA A 92 2.68 -3.62 -3.29
CA ALA A 92 1.67 -3.72 -4.35
C ALA A 92 0.36 -2.94 -4.07
N GLN A 93 0.11 -2.55 -2.82
CA GLN A 93 -1.08 -1.78 -2.41
C GLN A 93 -0.80 -0.28 -2.28
N LEU A 94 0.46 0.15 -2.51
CA LEU A 94 0.88 1.53 -2.31
C LEU A 94 0.67 2.37 -3.57
N ASP A 95 0.16 3.57 -3.35
CA ASP A 95 0.03 4.59 -4.39
C ASP A 95 1.31 5.44 -4.50
N GLY A 96 2.09 5.48 -3.41
CA GLY A 96 3.40 6.14 -3.31
C GLY A 96 4.19 5.66 -2.09
N ALA A 97 5.45 6.04 -2.00
CA ALA A 97 6.33 5.67 -0.88
C ALA A 97 7.11 6.87 -0.32
N ILE A 98 7.49 6.78 0.95
CA ILE A 98 8.49 7.63 1.61
C ILE A 98 9.74 6.79 1.84
N ILE A 99 10.82 7.13 1.17
CA ILE A 99 12.12 6.49 1.39
C ILE A 99 12.84 7.22 2.52
N VAL A 100 13.17 6.51 3.60
CA VAL A 100 13.86 7.12 4.74
C VAL A 100 15.31 6.68 4.75
N VAL A 101 16.21 7.66 4.77
CA VAL A 101 17.67 7.48 4.75
C VAL A 101 18.27 8.21 5.94
N SER A 102 19.35 7.69 6.51
CA SER A 102 20.03 8.34 7.62
C SER A 102 21.07 9.32 7.10
N ALA A 103 21.08 10.55 7.62
CA ALA A 103 22.11 11.54 7.31
C ALA A 103 23.51 11.07 7.72
N THR A 104 23.63 10.25 8.78
CA THR A 104 24.91 9.74 9.27
C THR A 104 25.42 8.54 8.49
N ASP A 105 24.51 7.70 8.00
CA ASP A 105 24.84 6.39 7.42
C ASP A 105 24.77 6.41 5.88
N GLY A 106 24.16 7.46 5.30
CA GLY A 106 23.92 7.59 3.87
C GLY A 106 23.05 6.46 3.33
N GLN A 107 23.17 6.18 2.04
CA GLN A 107 22.47 5.07 1.40
C GLN A 107 23.08 3.72 1.80
N MET A 108 22.24 2.85 2.36
CA MET A 108 22.60 1.47 2.71
C MET A 108 22.12 0.47 1.64
N PRO A 109 22.67 -0.76 1.57
CA PRO A 109 22.21 -1.78 0.61
C PRO A 109 20.70 -2.02 0.63
N GLN A 110 20.06 -1.92 1.80
CA GLN A 110 18.60 -2.04 1.93
C GLN A 110 17.86 -0.95 1.16
N THR A 111 18.37 0.28 1.16
CA THR A 111 17.79 1.41 0.41
C THR A 111 17.71 1.10 -1.09
N ARG A 112 18.75 0.45 -1.61
CA ARG A 112 18.84 0.05 -3.02
C ARG A 112 17.83 -1.04 -3.37
N GLU A 113 17.79 -2.09 -2.55
CA GLU A 113 16.83 -3.19 -2.69
C GLU A 113 15.40 -2.65 -2.61
N HIS A 114 15.16 -1.72 -1.71
CA HIS A 114 13.88 -1.09 -1.51
C HIS A 114 13.41 -0.24 -2.70
N LEU A 115 14.29 0.58 -3.28
CA LEU A 115 14.00 1.35 -4.48
C LEU A 115 13.68 0.43 -5.67
N LEU A 116 14.46 -0.66 -5.82
CA LEU A 116 14.24 -1.66 -6.85
C LEU A 116 12.88 -2.35 -6.71
N LEU A 117 12.55 -2.81 -5.51
CA LEU A 117 11.27 -3.50 -5.26
C LEU A 117 10.09 -2.55 -5.43
N ALA A 118 10.18 -1.32 -4.90
CA ALA A 118 9.17 -0.27 -5.10
C ALA A 118 8.89 -0.04 -6.59
N ARG A 119 9.94 -0.02 -7.41
CA ARG A 119 9.81 0.15 -8.86
C ARG A 119 9.15 -1.08 -9.51
N GLN A 120 9.53 -2.28 -9.10
CA GLN A 120 8.99 -3.54 -9.64
C GLN A 120 7.50 -3.72 -9.31
N VAL A 121 7.04 -3.27 -8.14
CA VAL A 121 5.61 -3.32 -7.78
C VAL A 121 4.78 -2.20 -8.43
N GLY A 122 5.42 -1.27 -9.14
CA GLY A 122 4.74 -0.24 -9.92
C GLY A 122 4.62 1.14 -9.26
N ILE A 123 5.34 1.40 -8.17
CA ILE A 123 5.39 2.74 -7.56
C ILE A 123 6.13 3.68 -8.51
N LYS A 124 5.42 4.72 -8.99
CA LYS A 124 5.94 5.66 -9.99
C LYS A 124 6.60 6.88 -9.36
N LYS A 125 6.05 7.35 -8.23
CA LYS A 125 6.52 8.52 -7.50
C LYS A 125 6.71 8.17 -6.03
N LEU A 126 7.74 8.75 -5.44
CA LEU A 126 8.08 8.63 -4.03
C LEU A 126 8.61 9.98 -3.53
N VAL A 127 8.74 10.12 -2.22
CA VAL A 127 9.41 11.24 -1.56
C VAL A 127 10.55 10.69 -0.70
N VAL A 128 11.65 11.42 -0.55
CA VAL A 128 12.77 11.01 0.31
C VAL A 128 12.80 11.86 1.58
N PHE A 129 13.02 11.20 2.71
CA PHE A 129 13.29 11.86 3.99
C PHE A 129 14.67 11.47 4.50
N ILE A 130 15.59 12.42 4.51
CA ILE A 130 16.91 12.27 5.12
C ILE A 130 16.77 12.60 6.61
N ASN A 131 16.81 11.56 7.43
CA ASN A 131 16.57 11.59 8.87
C ASN A 131 17.88 11.73 9.67
N LYS A 132 17.79 11.97 10.98
CA LYS A 132 18.92 12.13 11.91
C LYS A 132 19.82 13.35 11.62
N VAL A 133 19.28 14.39 10.99
CA VAL A 133 20.04 15.65 10.74
C VAL A 133 20.46 16.33 12.05
N ASP A 134 19.82 16.02 13.18
CA ASP A 134 20.26 16.45 14.51
C ASP A 134 21.62 15.89 14.95
N GLN A 135 22.13 14.86 14.27
CA GLN A 135 23.42 14.24 14.56
C GLN A 135 24.54 14.68 13.60
N VAL A 136 24.21 15.54 12.64
CA VAL A 136 25.14 16.02 11.61
C VAL A 136 25.17 17.55 11.66
N ASP A 137 26.31 18.09 12.07
CA ASP A 137 26.53 19.54 12.14
C ASP A 137 27.18 20.11 10.88
N ASP A 138 27.74 19.24 10.03
CA ASP A 138 28.45 19.62 8.81
C ASP A 138 27.47 19.70 7.60
N PRO A 139 27.23 20.90 7.04
CA PRO A 139 26.36 21.05 5.87
C PRO A 139 26.89 20.33 4.63
N GLU A 140 28.21 20.19 4.46
CA GLU A 140 28.80 19.54 3.27
C GLU A 140 28.46 18.05 3.25
N MET A 141 28.39 17.41 4.41
CA MET A 141 27.96 16.01 4.54
C MET A 141 26.50 15.83 4.13
N LEU A 142 25.62 16.76 4.51
CA LEU A 142 24.20 16.70 4.16
C LEU A 142 23.98 16.87 2.65
N GLU A 143 24.68 17.81 2.03
CA GLU A 143 24.67 18.02 0.58
C GLU A 143 25.19 16.78 -0.16
N LEU A 144 26.24 16.14 0.35
CA LEU A 144 26.76 14.89 -0.23
C LEU A 144 25.72 13.76 -0.20
N VAL A 145 25.07 13.54 0.96
CA VAL A 145 24.04 12.50 1.09
C VAL A 145 22.85 12.79 0.18
N GLU A 146 22.46 14.05 0.03
CA GLU A 146 21.44 14.45 -0.94
C GLU A 146 21.85 14.10 -2.37
N MET A 147 23.06 14.49 -2.79
CA MET A 147 23.58 14.20 -4.13
C MET A 147 23.62 12.69 -4.41
N GLU A 148 24.13 11.89 -3.47
CA GLU A 148 24.15 10.43 -3.58
C GLU A 148 22.73 9.84 -3.74
N MET A 149 21.77 10.39 -3.01
CA MET A 149 20.37 9.94 -3.12
C MET A 149 19.75 10.31 -4.47
N ARG A 150 20.04 11.50 -5.01
CA ARG A 150 19.57 11.90 -6.35
C ARG A 150 20.12 10.99 -7.44
N GLU A 151 21.42 10.68 -7.36
CA GLU A 151 22.05 9.74 -8.29
C GLU A 151 21.40 8.35 -8.18
N LEU A 152 21.19 7.87 -6.96
CA LEU A 152 20.59 6.56 -6.71
C LEU A 152 19.17 6.47 -7.26
N LEU A 153 18.35 7.50 -7.07
CA LEU A 153 17.00 7.57 -7.64
C LEU A 153 17.03 7.46 -9.17
N GLY A 154 17.95 8.18 -9.82
CA GLY A 154 18.17 8.11 -11.26
C GLY A 154 18.56 6.70 -11.73
N GLN A 155 19.47 6.03 -11.01
CA GLN A 155 19.90 4.65 -11.32
C GLN A 155 18.73 3.64 -11.29
N TYR A 156 17.75 3.83 -10.41
CA TYR A 156 16.57 2.96 -10.29
C TYR A 156 15.34 3.46 -11.07
N GLY A 157 15.50 4.47 -11.93
CA GLY A 157 14.47 4.92 -12.87
C GLY A 157 13.42 5.87 -12.28
N TYR A 158 13.75 6.53 -11.16
CA TYR A 158 12.99 7.66 -10.62
C TYR A 158 13.59 8.99 -11.08
N ASP A 159 12.83 10.07 -10.91
CA ASP A 159 13.27 11.43 -11.23
C ASP A 159 14.21 11.94 -10.12
N GLY A 160 15.52 11.74 -10.26
CA GLY A 160 16.51 12.14 -9.25
C GLY A 160 16.57 13.65 -9.00
N GLU A 161 16.26 14.47 -10.00
CA GLU A 161 16.27 15.94 -9.87
C GLU A 161 14.95 16.46 -9.31
N GLY A 162 13.82 15.98 -9.85
CA GLY A 162 12.49 16.46 -9.47
C GLY A 162 11.91 15.83 -8.20
N THR A 163 12.40 14.68 -7.74
CA THR A 163 11.90 14.03 -6.53
C THR A 163 12.16 14.91 -5.30
N PRO A 164 11.14 15.22 -4.48
CA PRO A 164 11.33 15.98 -3.26
C PRO A 164 12.18 15.20 -2.25
N ILE A 165 13.18 15.88 -1.69
CA ILE A 165 14.04 15.38 -0.63
C ILE A 165 13.93 16.36 0.54
N VAL A 166 13.48 15.87 1.70
CA VAL A 166 13.35 16.67 2.91
C VAL A 166 14.33 16.18 3.97
N MET A 167 15.15 17.09 4.48
CA MET A 167 16.15 16.83 5.53
C MET A 167 15.60 17.25 6.89
N GLY A 168 15.59 16.33 7.87
CA GLY A 168 15.12 16.63 9.22
C GLY A 168 15.45 15.57 10.27
N SER A 169 14.82 15.70 11.43
CA SER A 169 14.93 14.77 12.55
C SER A 169 13.56 14.34 13.04
N ALA A 170 13.19 13.09 12.72
CA ALA A 170 11.96 12.49 13.24
C ALA A 170 11.99 12.37 14.77
N LEU A 171 13.18 12.13 15.36
CA LEU A 171 13.34 12.06 16.81
C LEU A 171 13.08 13.41 17.48
N ALA A 172 13.64 14.49 16.94
CA ALA A 172 13.39 15.84 17.42
C ALA A 172 11.88 16.18 17.33
N ALA A 173 11.24 15.83 16.21
CA ALA A 173 9.80 16.01 16.04
C ALA A 173 8.97 15.25 17.10
N LEU A 174 9.31 14.00 17.36
CA LEU A 174 8.61 13.15 18.32
C LEU A 174 8.76 13.63 19.76
N GLU A 175 9.98 14.04 20.14
CA GLU A 175 10.27 14.50 21.50
C GLU A 175 9.90 15.98 21.71
N GLY A 176 9.39 16.66 20.68
CA GLY A 176 9.09 18.09 20.72
C GLY A 176 10.33 18.96 20.91
N ARG A 177 11.52 18.45 20.55
CA ARG A 177 12.79 19.17 20.56
C ARG A 177 13.03 19.80 19.18
N ASP A 178 13.73 20.93 19.14
CA ASP A 178 14.13 21.63 17.91
C ASP A 178 13.06 21.63 16.80
N PRO A 179 12.04 22.50 16.89
CA PRO A 179 10.95 22.53 15.92
C PRO A 179 11.38 22.78 14.48
N GLU A 180 12.53 23.45 14.26
CA GLU A 180 13.03 23.77 12.91
C GLU A 180 13.55 22.52 12.20
N ARG A 181 14.30 21.66 12.91
CA ARG A 181 14.80 20.39 12.35
C ARG A 181 13.78 19.26 12.49
N GLY A 182 12.87 19.35 13.45
CA GLY A 182 11.87 18.33 13.77
C GLY A 182 10.51 18.59 13.13
N ALA A 183 9.57 19.10 13.93
CA ALA A 183 8.15 19.16 13.58
C ALA A 183 7.86 19.92 12.26
N LYS A 184 8.57 21.02 11.98
CA LYS A 184 8.41 21.76 10.73
C LYS A 184 8.84 20.95 9.51
N LYS A 185 9.92 20.17 9.62
CA LYS A 185 10.39 19.30 8.53
C LYS A 185 9.46 18.13 8.26
N ILE A 186 8.76 17.60 9.28
CA ILE A 186 7.70 16.61 9.05
C ILE A 186 6.49 17.26 8.35
N GLN A 187 6.13 18.50 8.69
CA GLN A 187 5.07 19.22 7.98
C GLN A 187 5.44 19.52 6.52
N GLU A 188 6.69 19.92 6.27
CA GLU A 188 7.25 20.13 4.93
C GLU A 188 7.23 18.82 4.12
N LEU A 189 7.68 17.72 4.71
CA LEU A 189 7.62 16.38 4.09
C LEU A 189 6.20 16.02 3.66
N MET A 190 5.21 16.26 4.52
CA MET A 190 3.82 15.95 4.19
C MET A 190 3.23 16.89 3.15
N ALA A 191 3.64 18.17 3.12
CA ALA A 191 3.23 19.12 2.08
C ALA A 191 3.80 18.73 0.71
N GLU A 192 5.08 18.33 0.67
CA GLU A 192 5.71 17.79 -0.54
C GLU A 192 5.02 16.50 -0.98
N ALA A 193 4.69 15.60 -0.06
CA ALA A 193 3.95 14.38 -0.38
C ALA A 193 2.55 14.68 -0.95
N ASP A 194 1.83 15.66 -0.41
CA ASP A 194 0.53 16.11 -0.94
C ASP A 194 0.67 16.70 -2.36
N SER A 195 1.74 17.43 -2.64
CA SER A 195 1.96 18.09 -3.93
C SER A 195 2.47 17.13 -5.00
N TRP A 196 3.48 16.33 -4.66
CA TRP A 196 4.26 15.52 -5.59
C TRP A 196 3.61 14.18 -5.91
N LEU A 197 3.09 13.50 -4.89
CA LEU A 197 2.46 12.20 -5.08
C LEU A 197 1.09 12.43 -5.72
N GLU A 198 0.91 11.88 -6.91
CA GLU A 198 -0.38 11.97 -7.60
C GLU A 198 -1.33 10.96 -6.98
N VAL A 199 -2.50 11.43 -6.51
CA VAL A 199 -3.57 10.49 -6.14
C VAL A 199 -3.93 9.72 -7.40
N PRO A 200 -3.82 8.39 -7.42
CA PRO A 200 -4.22 7.62 -8.57
C PRO A 200 -5.68 7.96 -8.87
N ALA A 201 -5.95 8.36 -10.11
CA ALA A 201 -7.32 8.52 -10.53
C ALA A 201 -7.97 7.15 -10.45
N HIS A 202 -8.92 6.99 -9.53
CA HIS A 202 -9.72 5.76 -9.48
C HIS A 202 -10.79 5.72 -10.57
N VAL A 203 -10.87 6.76 -11.40
CA VAL A 203 -11.86 6.91 -12.48
C VAL A 203 -11.17 7.45 -13.73
N PHE A 204 -11.26 6.71 -14.84
CA PHE A 204 -10.70 7.08 -16.14
C PHE A 204 -11.77 7.02 -17.23
N SER A 205 -11.63 7.83 -18.27
CA SER A 205 -12.42 7.68 -19.50
C SER A 205 -11.54 7.08 -20.59
N ILE A 206 -11.93 5.92 -21.12
CA ILE A 206 -11.25 5.26 -22.23
C ILE A 206 -12.12 5.40 -23.47
N SER A 207 -11.59 6.06 -24.50
CA SER A 207 -12.29 6.23 -25.78
C SER A 207 -12.72 4.86 -26.33
N GLY A 208 -14.02 4.71 -26.62
CA GLY A 208 -14.61 3.46 -27.12
C GLY A 208 -14.92 2.38 -26.07
N ARG A 209 -14.47 2.52 -24.81
CA ARG A 209 -14.83 1.60 -23.70
C ARG A 209 -15.70 2.25 -22.62
N GLY A 210 -15.63 3.58 -22.49
CA GLY A 210 -16.41 4.34 -21.51
C GLY A 210 -15.62 4.67 -20.24
N THR A 211 -16.35 4.92 -19.14
CA THR A 211 -15.74 5.25 -17.85
C THR A 211 -15.34 3.98 -17.11
N VAL A 212 -14.07 3.86 -16.74
CA VAL A 212 -13.50 2.76 -15.98
C VAL A 212 -13.22 3.23 -14.56
N VAL A 213 -13.70 2.46 -13.58
CA VAL A 213 -13.44 2.71 -12.16
C VAL A 213 -12.52 1.61 -11.64
N THR A 214 -11.42 1.98 -10.99
CA THR A 214 -10.48 1.05 -10.36
C THR A 214 -10.60 1.11 -8.85
N GLY A 215 -10.68 -0.05 -8.20
CA GLY A 215 -10.81 -0.14 -6.76
C GLY A 215 -10.78 -1.58 -6.27
N LYS A 216 -10.54 -1.74 -4.97
CA LYS A 216 -10.59 -3.04 -4.31
C LYS A 216 -12.04 -3.37 -3.94
N VAL A 217 -12.50 -4.57 -4.28
CA VAL A 217 -13.80 -5.06 -3.84
C VAL A 217 -13.72 -5.37 -2.35
N GLU A 218 -14.39 -4.56 -1.53
CA GLU A 218 -14.40 -4.73 -0.08
C GLU A 218 -15.16 -5.99 0.35
N ARG A 219 -16.30 -6.28 -0.29
CA ARG A 219 -17.17 -7.42 0.00
C ARG A 219 -17.98 -7.83 -1.23
N GLY A 220 -18.37 -9.11 -1.26
CA GLY A 220 -19.22 -9.68 -2.31
C GLY A 220 -18.46 -9.97 -3.60
N THR A 221 -19.21 -10.29 -4.65
CA THR A 221 -18.72 -10.54 -6.01
C THR A 221 -19.54 -9.72 -7.00
N ILE A 222 -18.95 -9.39 -8.14
CA ILE A 222 -19.58 -8.58 -9.17
C ILE A 222 -19.32 -9.22 -10.52
N THR A 223 -20.34 -9.27 -11.38
CA THR A 223 -20.23 -9.90 -12.70
C THR A 223 -20.57 -8.89 -13.78
N LYS A 224 -19.96 -9.07 -14.97
CA LYS A 224 -20.28 -8.26 -16.14
C LYS A 224 -21.79 -8.33 -16.43
N GLY A 225 -22.39 -7.17 -16.70
CA GLY A 225 -23.83 -7.03 -16.93
C GLY A 225 -24.66 -6.78 -15.66
N SER A 226 -24.06 -6.86 -14.48
CA SER A 226 -24.75 -6.49 -13.24
C SER A 226 -25.14 -5.01 -13.25
N GLU A 227 -26.35 -4.71 -12.77
CA GLU A 227 -26.71 -3.34 -12.38
C GLU A 227 -25.94 -2.98 -11.12
N VAL A 228 -25.31 -1.82 -11.15
CA VAL A 228 -24.51 -1.28 -10.06
C VAL A 228 -24.99 0.12 -9.75
N GLU A 229 -24.91 0.48 -8.47
CA GLU A 229 -25.25 1.81 -8.01
C GLU A 229 -24.00 2.47 -7.42
N ILE A 230 -23.58 3.57 -8.04
CA ILE A 230 -22.48 4.39 -7.53
C ILE A 230 -23.08 5.31 -6.48
N VAL A 231 -22.82 5.00 -5.21
CA VAL A 231 -23.35 5.74 -4.05
C VAL A 231 -22.26 6.63 -3.46
N GLY A 232 -22.52 7.93 -3.37
CA GLY A 232 -21.59 8.90 -2.79
C GLY A 232 -22.02 10.35 -2.99
N LEU A 233 -21.49 11.27 -2.19
CA LEU A 233 -21.76 12.72 -2.31
C LEU A 233 -23.25 13.11 -2.29
N GLY A 234 -24.09 12.33 -1.61
CA GLY A 234 -25.54 12.58 -1.50
C GLY A 234 -26.34 12.21 -2.75
N ALA A 235 -25.73 11.55 -3.73
CA ALA A 235 -26.40 11.05 -4.94
C ALA A 235 -26.13 9.55 -5.14
N ALA A 236 -27.04 8.91 -5.87
CA ALA A 236 -26.90 7.53 -6.30
C ALA A 236 -27.12 7.47 -7.82
N ILE A 237 -26.12 6.97 -8.55
CA ILE A 237 -26.18 6.82 -10.00
C ILE A 237 -26.28 5.34 -10.32
N LYS A 238 -27.40 4.93 -10.89
CA LYS A 238 -27.57 3.56 -11.42
C LYS A 238 -26.91 3.46 -12.79
N THR A 239 -26.12 2.42 -12.99
CA THR A 239 -25.49 2.11 -14.26
C THR A 239 -25.30 0.60 -14.40
N THR A 240 -24.86 0.15 -15.57
CA THR A 240 -24.60 -1.27 -15.84
C THR A 240 -23.10 -1.48 -16.03
N LEU A 241 -22.56 -2.50 -15.38
CA LEU A 241 -21.16 -2.86 -15.51
C LEU A 241 -20.90 -3.50 -16.88
N THR A 242 -20.14 -2.82 -17.74
CA THR A 242 -19.88 -3.28 -19.11
C THR A 242 -18.68 -4.23 -19.24
N GLY A 243 -17.79 -4.27 -18.23
CA GLY A 243 -16.63 -5.15 -18.20
C GLY A 243 -15.88 -5.07 -16.87
N ILE A 244 -15.08 -6.10 -16.60
CA ILE A 244 -14.20 -6.21 -15.42
C ILE A 244 -12.82 -6.61 -15.94
N GLU A 245 -11.77 -5.91 -15.53
CA GLU A 245 -10.37 -6.28 -15.82
C GLU A 245 -9.65 -6.56 -14.50
N GLU A 246 -9.38 -7.83 -14.19
CA GLU A 246 -8.77 -8.25 -12.92
C GLU A 246 -7.25 -8.49 -13.01
N GLY A 247 -6.61 -8.08 -14.12
CA GLY A 247 -5.17 -8.25 -14.34
C GLY A 247 -4.68 -9.71 -14.48
N GLY A 248 -5.59 -10.68 -14.43
CA GLY A 248 -5.33 -12.11 -14.60
C GLY A 248 -5.24 -12.55 -16.06
N ARG A 249 -5.80 -13.72 -16.38
CA ARG A 249 -5.77 -14.27 -17.75
C ARG A 249 -6.77 -13.54 -18.65
N TYR A 250 -6.35 -13.22 -19.88
CA TYR A 250 -7.23 -12.63 -20.92
C TYR A 250 -7.81 -13.69 -21.87
N THR A 251 -7.17 -14.86 -21.93
CA THR A 251 -7.59 -15.97 -22.79
C THR A 251 -8.18 -17.10 -21.95
N PRO A 252 -9.22 -17.77 -22.47
CA PRO A 252 -9.80 -18.93 -21.80
C PRO A 252 -8.78 -20.05 -21.58
N PHE A 253 -9.09 -20.98 -20.68
CA PHE A 253 -8.36 -22.24 -20.56
C PHE A 253 -9.32 -23.43 -20.61
N MET A 254 -8.77 -24.58 -21.01
CA MET A 254 -9.50 -25.86 -21.12
C MET A 254 -9.13 -26.79 -19.97
N ALA A 255 -9.79 -27.95 -19.91
CA ALA A 255 -9.37 -29.05 -19.04
C ALA A 255 -7.89 -29.43 -19.25
N ASN A 256 -7.27 -29.98 -18.21
CA ASN A 256 -5.85 -30.34 -18.12
C ASN A 256 -4.88 -29.15 -18.09
N TYR A 257 -5.38 -27.97 -17.77
CA TYR A 257 -4.55 -26.80 -17.58
C TYR A 257 -3.69 -26.93 -16.32
N ARG A 258 -2.41 -26.52 -16.39
CA ARG A 258 -1.39 -26.79 -15.34
C ARG A 258 -0.74 -25.52 -14.76
N PRO A 259 -1.46 -24.75 -13.93
CA PRO A 259 -0.89 -23.60 -13.23
C PRO A 259 -0.10 -23.99 -11.97
N GLN A 260 0.56 -23.00 -11.36
CA GLN A 260 1.12 -23.12 -10.02
C GLN A 260 0.08 -22.71 -8.98
N LEU A 261 -0.21 -23.59 -8.03
CA LEU A 261 -1.08 -23.33 -6.89
C LEU A 261 -0.23 -22.83 -5.73
N PHE A 262 -0.61 -21.70 -5.15
CA PHE A 262 -0.01 -21.11 -3.97
C PHE A 262 -1.01 -21.17 -2.82
N ILE A 263 -0.61 -21.84 -1.74
CA ILE A 263 -1.39 -21.95 -0.50
C ILE A 263 -0.47 -21.76 0.70
N ARG A 264 -0.82 -20.78 1.55
CA ARG A 264 0.02 -20.36 2.68
C ARG A 264 1.46 -20.03 2.22
N THR A 265 2.43 -20.85 2.60
CA THR A 265 3.86 -20.70 2.26
C THR A 265 4.35 -21.70 1.21
N THR A 266 3.45 -22.51 0.65
CA THR A 266 3.78 -23.61 -0.26
C THR A 266 3.25 -23.33 -1.65
N ASP A 267 4.06 -23.64 -2.65
CA ASP A 267 3.67 -23.68 -4.05
C ASP A 267 3.84 -25.09 -4.64
N VAL A 268 2.89 -25.50 -5.47
CA VAL A 268 2.90 -26.80 -6.14
C VAL A 268 2.19 -26.70 -7.48
N THR A 269 2.66 -27.46 -8.47
CA THR A 269 1.97 -27.54 -9.76
C THR A 269 0.71 -28.37 -9.61
N VAL A 270 -0.41 -27.83 -10.09
CA VAL A 270 -1.72 -28.49 -10.06
C VAL A 270 -2.21 -28.69 -11.48
N GLN A 271 -2.74 -29.86 -11.80
CA GLN A 271 -3.49 -30.09 -13.03
C GLN A 271 -4.98 -29.93 -12.74
N LEU A 272 -5.63 -29.02 -13.47
CA LEU A 272 -7.05 -28.73 -13.28
C LEU A 272 -7.91 -29.48 -14.29
N THR A 273 -8.91 -30.19 -13.80
CA THR A 273 -9.92 -30.90 -14.58
C THR A 273 -11.32 -30.52 -14.10
N PHE A 274 -12.34 -30.75 -14.94
CA PHE A 274 -13.73 -30.58 -14.50
C PHE A 274 -14.17 -31.81 -13.70
N PRO A 275 -15.12 -31.66 -12.74
CA PRO A 275 -15.71 -32.80 -12.04
C PRO A 275 -16.23 -33.86 -13.02
N PRO A 276 -16.09 -35.17 -12.72
CA PRO A 276 -16.45 -36.27 -13.63
C PRO A 276 -17.88 -36.22 -14.18
N GLU A 277 -18.81 -35.69 -13.37
CA GLU A 277 -20.22 -35.50 -13.69
C GLU A 277 -20.51 -34.31 -14.63
N THR A 278 -19.49 -33.55 -15.03
CA THR A 278 -19.66 -32.38 -15.91
C THR A 278 -19.90 -32.80 -17.36
N GLU A 279 -21.12 -32.60 -17.87
CA GLU A 279 -21.43 -32.81 -19.30
C GLU A 279 -20.54 -31.94 -20.20
N GLY A 280 -19.98 -32.55 -21.26
CA GLY A 280 -19.17 -31.83 -22.26
C GLY A 280 -17.83 -31.29 -21.74
N ALA A 281 -17.29 -31.82 -20.65
CA ALA A 281 -16.07 -31.33 -19.98
C ALA A 281 -14.86 -31.10 -20.91
N HIS A 282 -14.71 -31.87 -21.97
CA HIS A 282 -13.58 -31.80 -22.91
C HIS A 282 -13.68 -30.62 -23.91
N GLU A 283 -14.88 -30.10 -24.15
CA GLU A 283 -15.11 -28.96 -25.05
C GLU A 283 -15.34 -27.64 -24.28
N LYS A 284 -15.52 -27.75 -22.95
CA LYS A 284 -15.83 -26.62 -22.08
C LYS A 284 -14.59 -25.73 -21.88
N LEU A 285 -14.79 -24.43 -22.06
CA LEU A 285 -13.80 -23.38 -21.82
C LEU A 285 -14.16 -22.65 -20.53
N VAL A 286 -13.17 -22.43 -19.67
CA VAL A 286 -13.30 -21.52 -18.52
C VAL A 286 -12.92 -20.13 -19.00
N MET A 287 -13.88 -19.21 -18.98
CA MET A 287 -13.66 -17.83 -19.38
C MET A 287 -13.10 -17.01 -18.21
N PRO A 288 -12.29 -15.97 -18.47
CA PRO A 288 -11.89 -15.02 -17.43
C PRO A 288 -13.12 -14.40 -16.75
N GLY A 289 -13.17 -14.48 -15.42
CA GLY A 289 -14.28 -13.99 -14.58
C GLY A 289 -15.36 -15.05 -14.28
N ASP A 290 -15.26 -16.26 -14.83
CA ASP A 290 -16.17 -17.35 -14.49
C ASP A 290 -15.87 -17.88 -13.08
N ASN A 291 -16.94 -18.17 -12.32
CA ASN A 291 -16.85 -19.01 -11.12
C ASN A 291 -17.11 -20.45 -11.55
N VAL A 292 -16.08 -21.30 -11.44
CA VAL A 292 -16.15 -22.71 -11.82
C VAL A 292 -15.69 -23.60 -10.69
N GLU A 293 -16.31 -24.76 -10.59
CA GLU A 293 -15.83 -25.86 -9.75
C GLU A 293 -14.92 -26.76 -10.57
N MET A 294 -13.76 -27.10 -10.02
CA MET A 294 -12.72 -27.89 -10.67
C MET A 294 -12.06 -28.85 -9.68
N VAL A 295 -11.61 -29.99 -10.19
CA VAL A 295 -10.78 -30.96 -9.47
C VAL A 295 -9.31 -30.66 -9.78
N GLY A 296 -8.47 -30.64 -8.75
CA GLY A 296 -7.05 -30.30 -8.88
C GLY A 296 -6.15 -31.47 -8.46
N ASP A 297 -5.42 -32.04 -9.42
CA ASP A 297 -4.42 -33.08 -9.15
C ASP A 297 -3.07 -32.43 -8.87
N LEU A 298 -2.57 -32.55 -7.64
CA LEU A 298 -1.30 -31.97 -7.23
C LEU A 298 -0.13 -32.86 -7.65
N VAL A 299 0.94 -32.27 -8.16
CA VAL A 299 2.17 -33.03 -8.51
C VAL A 299 2.90 -33.55 -7.27
N HIS A 300 2.76 -32.86 -6.13
CA HIS A 300 3.33 -33.25 -4.85
C HIS A 300 2.33 -33.05 -3.72
N ASP A 301 2.38 -33.93 -2.73
CA ASP A 301 1.55 -33.83 -1.54
C ASP A 301 1.90 -32.59 -0.73
N ILE A 302 0.87 -31.84 -0.35
CA ILE A 302 0.99 -30.63 0.46
C ILE A 302 -0.10 -30.62 1.53
N ALA A 303 0.13 -29.87 2.61
CA ALA A 303 -0.85 -29.75 3.67
C ALA A 303 -2.06 -28.93 3.20
N LEU A 304 -3.22 -29.60 3.05
CA LEU A 304 -4.49 -29.00 2.67
C LEU A 304 -5.55 -29.23 3.74
N GLU A 305 -6.44 -28.25 3.87
CA GLU A 305 -7.65 -28.35 4.72
C GLU A 305 -8.83 -27.78 3.92
N ALA A 306 -10.00 -28.43 4.00
CA ALA A 306 -11.23 -27.87 3.46
C ALA A 306 -11.48 -26.46 4.04
N GLY A 307 -11.89 -25.52 3.19
CA GLY A 307 -12.02 -24.11 3.49
C GLY A 307 -10.72 -23.29 3.30
N SER A 308 -9.57 -23.93 3.06
CA SER A 308 -8.32 -23.21 2.79
C SER A 308 -8.42 -22.41 1.50
N ARG A 309 -8.02 -21.13 1.55
CA ARG A 309 -7.90 -20.26 0.38
C ARG A 309 -6.57 -20.51 -0.34
N PHE A 310 -6.60 -20.53 -1.66
CA PHE A 310 -5.42 -20.64 -2.50
C PHE A 310 -5.50 -19.67 -3.69
N THR A 311 -4.35 -19.46 -4.34
CA THR A 311 -4.28 -18.69 -5.59
C THR A 311 -3.61 -19.53 -6.67
N LEU A 312 -4.06 -19.36 -7.91
CA LEU A 312 -3.47 -19.97 -9.09
C LEU A 312 -2.66 -18.91 -9.83
N ARG A 313 -1.43 -19.24 -10.21
CA ARG A 313 -0.53 -18.33 -10.91
C ARG A 313 0.10 -18.99 -12.13
N GLU A 314 0.31 -18.18 -13.17
CA GLU A 314 1.04 -18.53 -14.38
C GLU A 314 1.85 -17.31 -14.83
N GLY A 315 3.11 -17.51 -15.21
CA GLY A 315 3.95 -16.43 -15.75
C GLY A 315 4.08 -15.21 -14.83
N GLY A 316 4.07 -15.42 -13.51
CA GLY A 316 4.12 -14.35 -12.51
C GLY A 316 2.80 -13.61 -12.25
N LYS A 317 1.71 -13.94 -12.94
CA LYS A 317 0.38 -13.32 -12.75
C LYS A 317 -0.54 -14.24 -11.98
N THR A 318 -1.41 -13.67 -11.14
CA THR A 318 -2.53 -14.40 -10.54
C THR A 318 -3.64 -14.53 -11.56
N ILE A 319 -3.97 -15.77 -11.91
CA ILE A 319 -4.97 -16.09 -12.94
C ILE A 319 -6.30 -16.57 -12.36
N GLY A 320 -6.32 -16.91 -11.07
CA GLY A 320 -7.53 -17.32 -10.37
C GLY A 320 -7.29 -17.40 -8.87
N THR A 321 -8.38 -17.34 -8.10
CA THR A 321 -8.38 -17.52 -6.65
C THR A 321 -9.44 -18.56 -6.29
N GLY A 322 -9.12 -19.45 -5.37
CA GLY A 322 -10.03 -20.55 -5.01
C GLY A 322 -10.08 -20.82 -3.52
N ILE A 323 -11.04 -21.67 -3.16
CA ILE A 323 -11.20 -22.24 -1.82
C ILE A 323 -11.25 -23.76 -2.03
N VAL A 324 -10.51 -24.52 -1.22
CA VAL A 324 -10.61 -25.98 -1.19
C VAL A 324 -11.98 -26.35 -0.65
N SER A 325 -12.86 -26.92 -1.47
CA SER A 325 -14.19 -27.39 -1.04
C SER A 325 -14.09 -28.72 -0.32
N GLU A 326 -13.48 -29.69 -0.98
CA GLU A 326 -13.31 -31.07 -0.53
C GLU A 326 -11.89 -31.57 -0.86
N ILE A 327 -11.43 -32.59 -0.13
CA ILE A 327 -10.12 -33.23 -0.37
C ILE A 327 -10.39 -34.66 -0.79
N TYR A 328 -9.87 -35.03 -1.96
CA TYR A 328 -9.87 -36.40 -2.48
C TYR A 328 -8.47 -36.98 -2.24
N GLU A 329 -8.41 -38.26 -1.83
CA GLU A 329 -7.17 -39.04 -1.70
C GLU A 329 -6.93 -39.90 -2.95
#